data_AF-A0AAV6V309-F1
#
_entry.id   AF-A0AAV6V309-F1
#
_cell.length_a   1.000
_cell.length_b   1.000
_cell.length_c   1.000
_cell.angle_alpha   90.00
_cell.angle_beta   90.00
_cell.angle_gamma   90.00
#
_symmetry.space_group_name_H-M   'P 1'
#
loop_
_entity.id
_entity.type
_entity.pdbx_description
1 polymer ?
#
loop_
_entity_poly.entity_id
_entity_poly.type
_entity_poly.pdbx_seq_one_letter_code
_entity_poly.pdbx_strand_id
1 'polypeptide(L)'
;MLLVGVVGAWPSGAPSKACDSLMPQHGANRPQSARSAPYTLVQSTDSYRPGDQVIVYVRGSVPFKGLLIQAFDPRTNATLGEWVEGGGLKQLAECAAMSHADNRDKKAATLVWRAPTQHGNVRFRGTVVQQFNTFYHGLSATVQKV
;
A
#
# COMPACT_ATOMS: atom_id res chain seq x y z
N MET A 1 19.58 11.96 30.96
CA MET A 1 18.20 11.88 30.45
C MET A 1 18.27 11.46 28.99
N LEU A 2 17.95 10.21 28.69
CA LEU A 2 17.93 9.68 27.33
C LEU A 2 16.62 10.13 26.68
N LEU A 3 16.66 11.10 25.78
CA LEU A 3 15.53 11.42 24.90
C LEU A 3 15.40 10.28 23.89
N VAL A 4 14.66 9.23 24.26
CA VAL A 4 14.13 8.26 23.31
C VAL A 4 13.11 9.04 22.47
N GLY A 5 13.58 9.64 21.39
CA GLY A 5 12.71 10.20 20.37
C GLY A 5 11.84 9.06 19.87
N VAL A 6 10.57 9.03 20.29
CA VAL A 6 9.54 8.23 19.64
C VAL A 6 9.38 8.84 18.26
N VAL A 7 10.22 8.41 17.33
CA VAL A 7 10.03 8.77 15.93
C VAL A 7 8.82 7.93 15.52
N GLY A 8 7.65 8.55 15.64
CA GLY A 8 6.41 7.94 15.21
C GLY A 8 6.50 7.68 13.71
N ALA A 9 5.96 6.53 13.28
CA ALA A 9 5.48 6.43 11.91
C ALA A 9 4.59 7.66 11.67
N TRP A 10 4.82 8.38 10.56
CA TRP A 10 4.10 9.62 10.26
C TRP A 10 2.61 9.35 10.39
N PRO A 11 1.93 9.95 11.38
CA PRO A 11 0.52 9.64 11.61
C PRO A 11 -0.32 10.05 10.41
N SER A 12 0.15 10.98 9.57
CA SER A 12 -0.56 11.52 8.41
C SER A 12 -0.33 10.78 7.08
N GLY A 13 0.44 9.68 7.07
CA GLY A 13 0.73 8.91 5.85
C GLY A 13 2.08 9.20 5.19
N ALA A 14 2.34 8.51 4.09
CA ALA A 14 3.55 8.71 3.30
C ALA A 14 3.49 10.03 2.48
N PRO A 15 4.61 10.73 2.30
CA PRO A 15 4.68 11.86 1.36
C PRO A 15 4.75 11.35 -0.09
N SER A 16 4.40 12.21 -1.04
CA SER A 16 4.49 11.97 -2.49
C SER A 16 5.86 11.46 -2.95
N LYS A 17 6.94 11.91 -2.32
CA LYS A 17 8.31 11.44 -2.61
C LYS A 17 8.52 9.95 -2.36
N ALA A 18 7.66 9.30 -1.57
CA ALA A 18 7.71 7.86 -1.35
C ALA A 18 7.23 7.07 -2.58
N CYS A 19 6.56 7.70 -3.54
CA CYS A 19 6.04 7.05 -4.75
C CYS A 19 7.11 6.34 -5.58
N ASP A 20 8.31 6.91 -5.66
CA ASP A 20 9.39 6.39 -6.52
C ASP A 20 9.94 5.06 -6.03
N SER A 21 10.04 4.91 -4.71
CA SER A 21 10.65 3.72 -4.08
C SER A 21 9.63 2.81 -3.38
N LEU A 22 8.44 3.33 -3.10
CA LEU A 22 7.46 2.74 -2.18
C LEU A 22 8.05 2.40 -0.79
N MET A 23 9.16 3.03 -0.41
CA MET A 23 9.87 2.78 0.83
C MET A 23 9.68 3.96 1.81
N PRO A 24 9.55 3.69 3.12
CA PRO A 24 9.74 4.71 4.13
C PRO A 24 11.18 5.26 4.06
N GLN A 25 11.33 6.57 3.86
CA GLN A 25 12.64 7.22 3.73
C GLN A 25 13.04 8.02 4.98
N HIS A 26 13.04 7.37 6.14
CA HIS A 26 13.51 8.00 7.38
C HIS A 26 14.39 7.04 8.19
N GLY A 27 15.51 7.55 8.68
CA GLY A 27 16.52 6.77 9.41
C GLY A 27 17.30 5.78 8.54
N ALA A 28 18.03 4.88 9.18
CA ALA A 28 18.85 3.85 8.52
C ALA A 28 18.11 2.50 8.37
N ASN A 29 16.79 2.48 8.57
CA ASN A 29 16.00 1.25 8.54
C ASN A 29 16.06 0.59 7.15
N ARG A 30 16.08 -0.75 7.15
CA ARG A 30 16.11 -1.56 5.93
C ARG A 30 14.85 -2.43 5.84
N PRO A 31 14.35 -2.69 4.63
CA PRO A 31 13.16 -3.51 4.47
C PRO A 31 13.44 -4.94 4.91
N GLN A 32 12.44 -5.54 5.55
CA GLN A 32 12.33 -6.99 5.67
C GLN A 32 11.86 -7.58 4.33
N SER A 33 12.17 -8.86 4.10
CA SER A 33 11.78 -9.56 2.89
C SER A 33 10.26 -9.75 2.80
N ALA A 34 9.68 -9.47 1.62
CA ALA A 34 8.27 -9.79 1.36
C ALA A 34 7.94 -11.28 1.54
N ARG A 35 8.91 -12.18 1.33
CA ARG A 35 8.70 -13.64 1.48
C ARG A 35 8.42 -14.07 2.92
N SER A 36 8.95 -13.33 3.89
CA SER A 36 8.76 -13.58 5.31
C SER A 36 7.70 -12.66 5.93
N ALA A 37 6.96 -11.91 5.11
CA ALA A 37 6.01 -10.94 5.61
C ALA A 37 4.82 -11.65 6.28
N PRO A 38 4.39 -11.21 7.48
CA PRO A 38 3.15 -11.67 8.10
C PRO A 38 1.91 -11.02 7.46
N TYR A 39 2.04 -10.52 6.23
CA TYR A 39 1.06 -9.70 5.53
C TYR A 39 0.79 -10.24 4.13
N THR A 40 -0.48 -10.24 3.74
CA THR A 40 -0.91 -10.62 2.39
C THR A 40 -1.58 -9.45 1.69
N LEU A 41 -1.32 -9.33 0.39
CA LEU A 41 -2.02 -8.43 -0.51
C LEU A 41 -2.83 -9.28 -1.50
N VAL A 42 -4.14 -9.07 -1.55
CA VAL A 42 -5.04 -9.84 -2.40
C VAL A 42 -5.95 -8.89 -3.18
N GLN A 43 -6.01 -9.04 -4.50
CA GLN A 43 -6.90 -8.28 -5.37
C GLN A 43 -8.06 -9.16 -5.85
N SER A 44 -9.25 -8.56 -5.99
CA SER A 44 -10.47 -9.27 -6.44
C SER A 44 -10.40 -9.72 -7.91
N THR A 45 -9.75 -8.96 -8.79
CA THR A 45 -9.53 -9.27 -10.20
C THR A 45 -8.24 -8.60 -10.68
N ASP A 46 -7.69 -9.02 -11.81
CA ASP A 46 -6.54 -8.38 -12.47
C ASP A 46 -6.86 -7.78 -13.85
N SER A 47 -8.12 -7.81 -14.26
CA SER A 47 -8.61 -7.12 -15.46
C SER A 47 -9.73 -6.16 -15.11
N TYR A 48 -9.82 -5.05 -15.85
CA TYR A 48 -10.84 -4.03 -15.64
C TYR A 48 -11.39 -3.48 -16.97
N ARG A 49 -12.62 -2.98 -16.90
CA ARG A 49 -13.27 -2.11 -17.88
C ARG A 49 -13.45 -0.70 -17.30
N PRO A 50 -13.76 0.31 -18.12
CA PRO A 50 -14.00 1.66 -17.64
C PRO A 50 -15.10 1.70 -16.59
N GLY A 51 -14.82 2.32 -15.44
CA GLY A 51 -15.76 2.44 -14.32
C GLY A 51 -15.76 1.28 -13.33
N ASP A 52 -15.07 0.17 -13.62
CA ASP A 52 -14.94 -0.95 -12.69
C ASP A 52 -14.23 -0.52 -11.40
N GLN A 53 -14.54 -1.24 -10.32
CA GLN A 53 -13.83 -1.15 -9.05
C GLN A 53 -13.11 -2.45 -8.75
N VAL A 54 -11.84 -2.36 -8.36
CA VAL A 54 -11.06 -3.49 -7.89
C VAL A 54 -10.83 -3.32 -6.39
N ILE A 55 -11.31 -4.30 -5.62
CA ILE A 55 -11.08 -4.37 -4.18
C ILE A 55 -9.72 -5.01 -3.93
N VAL A 56 -8.91 -4.38 -3.08
CA VAL A 56 -7.61 -4.86 -2.63
C VAL A 56 -7.63 -5.02 -1.11
N TYR A 57 -7.36 -6.24 -0.65
CA TYR A 57 -7.31 -6.61 0.76
C TYR A 57 -5.86 -6.67 1.24
N VAL A 58 -5.54 -5.87 2.24
CA VAL A 58 -4.32 -6.00 3.05
C VAL A 58 -4.71 -6.72 4.33
N ARG A 59 -4.09 -7.85 4.63
CA ARG A 59 -4.35 -8.62 5.87
C ARG A 59 -3.04 -8.96 6.56
N GLY A 60 -3.02 -8.87 7.88
CA GLY A 60 -1.88 -9.25 8.71
C GLY A 60 -2.23 -10.30 9.77
N SER A 61 -1.34 -11.25 10.01
CA SER A 61 -1.41 -12.13 11.19
C SER A 61 -0.98 -11.40 12.46
N VAL A 62 -0.19 -10.33 12.32
CA VAL A 62 0.11 -9.34 13.36
C VAL A 62 -0.38 -7.95 12.91
N PRO A 63 -0.64 -7.02 13.84
CA PRO A 63 -1.03 -5.67 13.46
C PRO A 63 0.03 -4.93 12.64
N PHE A 64 -0.41 -3.97 11.83
CA PHE A 64 0.43 -3.00 11.14
C PHE A 64 -0.09 -1.59 11.36
N LYS A 65 0.80 -0.60 11.27
CA LYS A 65 0.49 0.82 11.47
C LYS A 65 0.31 1.58 10.18
N GLY A 66 1.03 1.19 9.14
CA GLY A 66 1.04 1.90 7.87
C GLY A 66 1.04 0.99 6.64
N LEU A 67 0.63 1.56 5.53
CA LEU A 67 0.66 0.94 4.21
C LEU A 67 1.02 1.99 3.16
N LEU A 68 1.59 1.52 2.05
CA LEU A 68 1.73 2.30 0.82
C LEU A 68 1.57 1.32 -0.35
N ILE A 69 0.40 1.33 -0.99
CA ILE A 69 0.00 0.37 -2.03
C ILE A 69 -0.22 1.13 -3.34
N GLN A 70 0.48 0.73 -4.40
CA GLN A 70 0.45 1.35 -5.73
C GLN A 70 -0.24 0.43 -6.75
N ALA A 71 -1.07 1.02 -7.60
CA ALA A 71 -1.65 0.38 -8.78
C ALA A 71 -0.77 0.62 -10.02
N PHE A 72 -0.52 -0.42 -10.80
CA PHE A 72 0.29 -0.33 -12.01
C PHE A 72 -0.15 -1.31 -13.12
N ASP A 73 0.13 -0.97 -14.37
CA ASP A 73 -0.10 -1.85 -15.53
C ASP A 73 1.05 -2.86 -15.56
N PRO A 74 0.77 -4.17 -15.52
CA PRO A 74 1.82 -5.19 -15.47
C PRO A 74 2.71 -5.25 -16.72
N ARG A 75 2.28 -4.70 -17.86
CA ARG A 75 3.02 -4.69 -19.12
C ARG A 75 3.94 -3.48 -19.23
N THR A 76 3.46 -2.30 -18.88
CA THR A 76 4.19 -1.03 -19.06
C THR A 76 4.84 -0.53 -17.78
N ASN A 77 4.47 -1.09 -16.62
CA ASN A 77 4.83 -0.63 -15.28
C ASN A 77 4.38 0.82 -14.97
N ALA A 78 3.53 1.41 -15.82
CA ALA A 78 2.96 2.73 -15.59
C ALA A 78 1.91 2.68 -14.47
N THR A 79 1.89 3.71 -13.62
CA THR A 79 0.87 3.87 -12.58
C THR A 79 -0.45 4.33 -13.19
N LEU A 80 -1.58 3.79 -12.73
CA LEU A 80 -2.88 4.13 -13.32
C LEU A 80 -4.05 4.04 -12.34
N GLY A 81 -5.15 4.66 -12.77
CA GLY A 81 -6.40 4.71 -12.05
C GLY A 81 -6.30 5.54 -10.77
N GLU A 82 -7.38 5.52 -10.02
CA GLU A 82 -7.54 6.35 -8.83
C GLU A 82 -7.98 5.47 -7.67
N TRP A 83 -7.77 5.93 -6.45
CA TRP A 83 -8.26 5.24 -5.28
C TRP A 83 -9.51 5.94 -4.74
N VAL A 84 -10.28 5.22 -3.93
CA VAL A 84 -11.35 5.83 -3.13
C VAL A 84 -10.81 5.98 -1.72
N GLU A 85 -10.63 7.23 -1.29
CA GLU A 85 -10.27 7.51 0.10
C GLU A 85 -11.36 7.02 1.05
N GLY A 86 -10.93 6.54 2.21
CA GLY A 86 -11.80 6.01 3.25
C GLY A 86 -11.23 6.30 4.63
N GLY A 87 -11.92 5.85 5.69
CA GLY A 87 -11.47 6.09 7.06
C GLY A 87 -10.05 5.57 7.30
N GLY A 88 -9.13 6.45 7.69
CA GLY A 88 -7.73 6.09 7.99
C GLY A 88 -6.87 5.80 6.77
N LEU A 89 -7.32 6.21 5.58
CA LEU A 89 -6.65 6.02 4.29
C LEU A 89 -6.55 7.36 3.54
N LYS A 90 -5.44 7.58 2.84
CA LYS A 90 -5.16 8.79 2.07
C LYS A 90 -4.53 8.44 0.72
N GLN A 91 -5.08 8.97 -0.35
CA GLN A 91 -4.56 8.78 -1.70
C GLN A 91 -3.32 9.67 -1.96
N LEU A 92 -2.41 9.12 -2.76
CA LEU A 92 -1.33 9.82 -3.44
C LEU A 92 -1.60 9.72 -4.95
N ALA A 93 -2.28 10.74 -5.50
CA ALA A 93 -2.82 10.71 -6.85
C ALA A 93 -1.72 10.70 -7.92
N GLU A 94 -0.60 11.39 -7.65
CA GLU A 94 0.57 11.54 -8.52
C GLU A 94 1.23 10.21 -8.92
N CYS A 95 0.97 9.12 -8.19
CA CYS A 95 1.57 7.82 -8.46
C CYS A 95 0.59 6.66 -8.28
N ALA A 96 -0.72 6.94 -8.37
CA ALA A 96 -1.80 5.97 -8.18
C ALA A 96 -1.57 5.06 -6.96
N ALA A 97 -1.25 5.67 -5.81
CA ALA A 97 -1.00 4.94 -4.57
C ALA A 97 -1.97 5.33 -3.45
N MET A 98 -2.12 4.44 -2.49
CA MET A 98 -2.89 4.62 -1.27
C MET A 98 -1.97 4.45 -0.06
N SER A 99 -2.03 5.40 0.86
CA SER A 99 -1.31 5.38 2.13
C SER A 99 -2.28 5.34 3.32
N HIS A 100 -1.77 5.09 4.52
CA HIS A 100 -2.55 5.29 5.76
C HIS A 100 -2.69 6.79 6.05
N ALA A 101 -3.74 7.18 6.78
CA ALA A 101 -3.96 8.54 7.28
C ALA A 101 -3.91 8.64 8.81
N ASP A 102 -3.67 7.50 9.49
CA ASP A 102 -3.45 7.41 10.93
C ASP A 102 -2.49 6.25 11.26
N ASN A 103 -1.89 6.28 12.46
CA ASN A 103 -0.96 5.26 12.95
C ASN A 103 -1.60 4.22 13.88
N ARG A 104 -2.95 4.11 13.88
CA ARG A 104 -3.66 3.11 14.68
C ARG A 104 -3.30 1.71 14.20
N ASP A 105 -3.30 0.76 15.12
CA ASP A 105 -3.07 -0.65 14.79
C ASP A 105 -4.20 -1.19 13.94
N LYS A 106 -3.84 -1.81 12.82
CA LYS A 106 -4.75 -2.40 11.83
C LYS A 106 -4.38 -3.87 11.68
N LYS A 107 -5.37 -4.75 11.75
CA LYS A 107 -5.20 -6.16 11.33
C LYS A 107 -5.53 -6.36 9.85
N ALA A 108 -6.35 -5.47 9.29
CA ALA A 108 -6.72 -5.48 7.89
C ALA A 108 -7.01 -4.07 7.39
N ALA A 109 -6.89 -3.88 6.08
CA ALA A 109 -7.40 -2.73 5.36
C ALA A 109 -8.04 -3.19 4.05
N THR A 110 -9.17 -2.60 3.69
CA THR A 110 -9.83 -2.80 2.41
C THR A 110 -9.67 -1.52 1.60
N LEU A 111 -9.00 -1.62 0.46
CA LEU A 111 -8.75 -0.51 -0.44
C LEU A 111 -9.62 -0.70 -1.69
N VAL A 112 -10.12 0.41 -2.23
CA VAL A 112 -10.94 0.39 -3.45
C VAL A 112 -10.24 1.21 -4.50
N TRP A 113 -9.88 0.57 -5.61
CA TRP A 113 -9.30 1.19 -6.78
C TRP A 113 -10.36 1.36 -7.87
N ARG A 114 -10.38 2.49 -8.56
CA ARG A 114 -11.27 2.82 -9.68
C ARG A 114 -10.49 2.77 -10.99
N ALA A 115 -11.07 2.06 -11.95
CA ALA A 115 -10.51 1.92 -13.28
C ALA A 115 -10.49 3.26 -14.06
N PRO A 116 -9.44 3.51 -14.87
CA PRO A 116 -9.43 4.63 -15.81
C PRO A 116 -10.42 4.41 -16.96
N THR A 117 -10.46 5.33 -17.92
CA THR A 117 -11.40 5.30 -19.07
C THR A 117 -11.11 4.23 -20.12
N GLN A 118 -9.98 3.51 -20.00
CA GLN A 118 -9.61 2.40 -20.87
C GLN A 118 -9.95 1.04 -20.22
N HIS A 119 -9.86 -0.05 -20.97
CA HIS A 119 -9.85 -1.40 -20.40
C HIS A 119 -8.41 -1.92 -20.34
N GLY A 120 -8.14 -2.89 -19.48
CA GLY A 120 -6.80 -3.45 -19.37
C GLY A 120 -6.60 -4.34 -18.16
N ASN A 121 -5.36 -4.43 -17.72
CA ASN A 121 -4.97 -5.19 -16.55
C ASN A 121 -4.34 -4.28 -15.49
N VAL A 122 -4.56 -4.63 -14.23
CA VAL A 122 -3.98 -3.91 -13.09
C VAL A 122 -3.42 -4.91 -12.09
N ARG A 123 -2.25 -4.57 -11.56
CA ARG A 123 -1.64 -5.24 -10.42
C ARG A 123 -1.35 -4.23 -9.33
N PHE A 124 -1.27 -4.73 -8.10
CA PHE A 124 -0.96 -3.90 -6.95
C PHE A 124 0.31 -4.39 -6.26
N ARG A 125 1.16 -3.46 -5.86
CA ARG A 125 2.38 -3.72 -5.09
C ARG A 125 2.53 -2.71 -3.97
N GLY A 126 3.38 -3.00 -2.99
CA GLY A 126 3.67 -1.99 -1.99
C GLY A 126 4.43 -2.44 -0.77
N THR A 127 4.31 -1.60 0.25
CA THR A 127 4.94 -1.76 1.56
C THR A 127 3.91 -1.76 2.66
N VAL A 128 4.11 -2.63 3.65
CA VAL A 128 3.38 -2.62 4.91
C VAL A 128 4.35 -2.34 6.06
N VAL A 129 4.00 -1.38 6.92
CA VAL A 129 4.81 -0.95 8.06
C VAL A 129 4.21 -1.52 9.33
N GLN A 130 4.91 -2.46 9.96
CA GLN A 130 4.52 -3.02 11.26
C GLN A 130 4.72 -1.96 12.35
N GLN A 131 5.91 -1.37 12.40
CA GLN A 131 6.31 -0.32 13.32
C GLN A 131 7.46 0.49 12.70
N PHE A 132 7.90 1.56 13.36
CA PHE A 132 8.87 2.53 12.83
C PHE A 132 10.11 1.89 12.16
N ASN A 133 10.70 0.87 12.78
CA ASN A 133 11.91 0.21 12.30
C ASN A 133 11.65 -1.14 11.59
N THR A 134 10.41 -1.55 11.41
CA THR A 134 10.06 -2.85 10.82
C THR A 134 8.98 -2.69 9.76
N PHE A 135 9.38 -2.89 8.50
CA PHE A 135 8.49 -2.81 7.36
C PHE A 135 8.88 -3.84 6.31
N TYR A 136 7.91 -4.25 5.50
CA TYR A 136 8.04 -5.28 4.49
C TYR A 136 7.75 -4.64 3.14
N HIS A 137 8.77 -4.55 2.29
CA HIS A 137 8.71 -3.93 0.98
C HIS A 137 8.68 -4.99 -0.12
N GLY A 138 8.06 -4.67 -1.26
CA GLY A 138 7.98 -5.57 -2.41
C GLY A 138 6.84 -6.59 -2.30
N LEU A 139 5.84 -6.34 -1.46
CA LEU A 139 4.61 -7.11 -1.47
C LEU A 139 3.91 -6.95 -2.82
N SER A 140 3.38 -8.03 -3.36
CA SER A 140 2.67 -8.03 -4.63
C SER A 140 1.34 -8.77 -4.47
N ALA A 141 0.29 -8.20 -5.04
CA ALA A 141 -1.05 -8.73 -4.92
C ALA A 141 -1.19 -10.06 -5.67
N THR A 142 -1.88 -11.00 -5.05
CA THR A 142 -2.38 -12.22 -5.69
C THR A 142 -3.86 -12.05 -6.02
N VAL A 143 -4.33 -12.64 -7.11
CA VAL A 143 -5.76 -12.61 -7.43
C VAL A 143 -6.48 -13.59 -6.52
N GLN A 144 -7.59 -13.17 -5.94
CA GLN A 144 -8.44 -14.03 -5.13
C GLN A 144 -8.89 -15.23 -5.98
N LYS A 145 -8.46 -16.43 -5.58
CA LYS A 145 -8.95 -17.67 -6.18
C LYS A 145 -10.37 -17.90 -5.67
N VAL A 146 -11.33 -17.91 -6.59
CA VAL A 146 -12.68 -18.45 -6.36
C VAL A 146 -12.65 -19.97 -6.35
#